data_AF-A0A518C410-F1
#
_entry.id   AF-A0A518C410-F1
#
_cell.length_a   1.000
_cell.length_b   1.000
_cell.length_c   1.000
_cell.angle_alpha   90.00
_cell.angle_beta   90.00
_cell.angle_gamma   90.00
#
_symmetry.space_group_name_H-M   'P 1'
#
loop_
_entity.id
_entity.type
_entity.pdbx_description
1 polymer ?
#
loop_
_entity_poly.entity_id
_entity_poly.type
_entity_poly.pdbx_seq_one_letter_code
_entity_poly.pdbx_strand_id
1 'polypeptide(L)'
;MLLRYLVSNFLRQQGQTVVRDFVSQQLAEHNSEEVAPEDVPKPEVVVLFALGIESAGFKESLDSPTPIKMEKRTVTVGKLGDRVVGVVETGVGRKAAASAVRDVIEIVGPKWIVSAGFAGGLVSDLKRGHVVMANSVGDLDGNEVGISLNLTAEQIEATQGLASGKLLTVDRIIRTVEEKRELGEKHTAVAVDMETLAIAQACHEKQTKLISVRIISDTVDQPLPKDLEKLMSQKTTSGMLGAAAATIFNRPGSIKDMWNLNAMANKASDKLAGFLGGVLPQLDFAVRDEDES
;
A
#
# COMPACT_ATOMS: atom_id res chain seq x y z
N MET A 1 12.38 -13.35 -39.49
CA MET A 1 11.16 -13.24 -38.65
C MET A 1 10.79 -14.54 -37.92
N LEU A 2 11.03 -15.74 -38.49
CA LEU A 2 10.75 -17.03 -37.80
C LEU A 2 11.65 -17.30 -36.56
N LEU A 3 12.90 -16.82 -36.57
CA LEU A 3 13.88 -17.05 -35.49
C LEU A 3 13.53 -16.29 -34.20
N ARG A 4 12.94 -15.08 -34.29
CA ARG A 4 12.44 -14.32 -33.12
C ARG A 4 11.20 -14.96 -32.51
N TYR A 5 10.32 -15.56 -33.33
CA TYR A 5 9.12 -16.26 -32.85
C TYR A 5 9.48 -17.57 -32.13
N LEU A 6 10.43 -18.33 -32.66
CA LEU A 6 10.93 -19.57 -32.03
C LEU A 6 11.71 -19.29 -30.74
N VAL A 7 12.53 -18.24 -30.68
CA VAL A 7 13.21 -17.83 -29.44
C VAL A 7 12.22 -17.32 -28.39
N SER A 8 11.15 -16.61 -28.78
CA SER A 8 10.12 -16.13 -27.85
C SER A 8 9.23 -17.23 -27.26
N ASN A 9 8.95 -18.30 -28.02
CA ASN A 9 8.20 -19.46 -27.51
C ASN A 9 9.11 -20.44 -26.73
N PHE A 10 10.38 -20.56 -27.10
CA PHE A 10 11.37 -21.37 -26.37
C PHE A 10 11.69 -20.77 -24.99
N LEU A 11 11.76 -19.43 -24.88
CA LEU A 11 11.94 -18.72 -23.61
C LEU A 11 10.69 -18.75 -22.70
N ARG A 12 9.48 -18.80 -23.28
CA ARG A 12 8.22 -18.96 -22.51
C ARG A 12 8.09 -20.36 -21.88
N GLN A 13 8.57 -21.41 -22.54
CA GLN A 13 8.53 -22.78 -22.01
C GLN A 13 9.64 -23.05 -20.99
N GLN A 14 10.82 -22.43 -21.15
CA GLN A 14 11.88 -22.51 -20.15
C GLN A 14 11.57 -21.69 -18.88
N GLY A 15 10.88 -20.56 -18.96
CA GLY A 15 10.52 -19.76 -17.78
C GLY A 15 9.59 -20.48 -16.78
N GLN A 16 8.70 -21.36 -17.24
CA GLN A 16 7.84 -22.15 -16.35
C GLN A 16 8.55 -23.38 -15.75
N THR A 17 9.50 -23.96 -16.48
CA THR A 17 10.25 -25.16 -16.06
C THR A 17 11.38 -24.77 -15.11
N VAL A 18 12.11 -23.69 -15.39
CA VAL A 18 13.21 -23.17 -14.56
C VAL A 18 12.70 -22.68 -13.20
N VAL A 19 11.56 -21.98 -13.14
CA VAL A 19 10.97 -21.52 -11.87
C VAL A 19 10.48 -22.71 -11.04
N ARG A 20 9.92 -23.74 -11.68
CA ARG A 20 9.46 -24.94 -10.97
C ARG A 20 10.62 -25.81 -10.49
N ASP A 21 11.66 -25.98 -11.31
CA ASP A 21 12.84 -26.79 -10.95
C ASP A 21 13.70 -26.08 -9.89
N PHE A 22 13.86 -24.74 -9.97
CA PHE A 22 14.56 -23.94 -8.96
C PHE A 22 13.87 -23.98 -7.60
N VAL A 23 12.55 -23.81 -7.58
CA VAL A 23 11.75 -23.87 -6.35
C VAL A 23 11.64 -25.32 -5.82
N SER A 24 11.57 -26.32 -6.70
CA SER A 24 11.50 -27.74 -6.28
C SER A 24 12.84 -28.27 -5.75
N GLN A 25 13.97 -27.82 -6.30
CA GLN A 25 15.30 -28.13 -5.76
C GLN A 25 15.54 -27.45 -4.40
N GLN A 26 15.15 -26.19 -4.25
CA GLN A 26 15.37 -25.47 -2.97
C GLN A 26 14.41 -25.86 -1.84
N LEU A 27 13.20 -26.35 -2.15
CA LEU A 27 12.28 -26.87 -1.11
C LEU A 27 12.70 -28.27 -0.60
N ALA A 28 13.36 -29.07 -1.42
CA ALA A 28 13.85 -30.41 -1.05
C ALA A 28 15.10 -30.36 -0.14
N GLU A 29 15.85 -29.25 -0.14
CA GLU A 29 17.07 -29.04 0.63
C GLU A 29 16.83 -28.00 1.75
N HIS A 30 16.08 -28.35 2.80
CA HIS A 30 15.90 -27.45 3.94
C HIS A 30 17.19 -27.22 4.74
N ASN A 31 17.79 -26.03 4.63
CA ASN A 31 18.15 -25.13 5.74
C ASN A 31 18.96 -23.94 5.22
N SER A 32 18.39 -22.73 5.33
CA SER A 32 19.13 -21.46 5.49
C SER A 32 20.40 -21.29 4.64
N GLU A 33 20.26 -21.15 3.33
CA GLU A 33 21.32 -20.55 2.50
C GLU A 33 20.77 -19.32 1.78
N GLU A 34 21.55 -18.23 1.85
CA GLU A 34 21.24 -16.94 1.25
C GLU A 34 21.02 -17.11 -0.26
N VAL A 35 19.80 -16.84 -0.71
CA VAL A 35 19.49 -16.71 -2.14
C VAL A 35 20.39 -15.62 -2.71
N ALA A 36 21.20 -15.95 -3.73
CA ALA A 36 22.03 -14.98 -4.41
C ALA A 36 21.13 -13.85 -4.97
N PRO A 37 21.45 -12.57 -4.73
CA PRO A 37 20.57 -11.45 -5.08
C PRO A 37 20.18 -11.36 -6.57
N GLU A 38 20.96 -11.99 -7.44
CA GLU A 38 20.85 -11.98 -8.90
C GLU A 38 19.83 -12.98 -9.47
N ASP A 39 19.41 -13.99 -8.70
CA ASP A 39 18.41 -14.99 -9.12
C ASP A 39 16.97 -14.61 -8.74
N VAL A 40 16.80 -13.51 -8.00
CA VAL A 40 15.48 -12.98 -7.66
C VAL A 40 14.96 -12.12 -8.81
N PRO A 41 13.78 -12.41 -9.39
CA PRO A 41 13.14 -11.53 -10.33
C PRO A 41 12.94 -10.14 -9.71
N LYS A 42 13.55 -9.11 -10.31
CA LYS A 42 13.45 -7.72 -9.85
C LYS A 42 12.00 -7.23 -10.06
N PRO A 43 11.27 -6.84 -9.01
CA PRO A 43 9.89 -6.41 -9.17
C PRO A 43 9.81 -5.06 -9.89
N GLU A 44 9.03 -5.00 -10.98
CA GLU A 44 8.78 -3.76 -11.71
C GLU A 44 7.82 -2.83 -10.94
N VAL A 45 7.04 -3.40 -10.03
CA VAL A 45 6.08 -2.70 -9.19
C VAL A 45 6.37 -3.05 -7.73
N VAL A 46 6.50 -2.02 -6.89
CA VAL A 46 6.58 -2.21 -5.44
C VAL A 46 5.38 -1.54 -4.76
N VAL A 47 4.64 -2.32 -3.99
CA VAL A 47 3.51 -1.87 -3.19
C VAL A 47 3.99 -1.60 -1.77
N LEU A 48 3.76 -0.39 -1.29
CA LEU A 48 4.13 0.09 0.04
C LEU A 48 2.89 0.10 0.92
N PHE A 49 3.00 -0.51 2.10
CA PHE A 49 1.98 -0.47 3.16
C PHE A 49 2.62 0.05 4.45
N ALA A 50 1.87 0.76 5.31
CA ALA A 50 2.43 1.22 6.58
C ALA A 50 2.54 0.06 7.58
N LEU A 51 1.55 -0.84 7.58
CA LEU A 51 1.40 -1.91 8.57
C LEU A 51 1.20 -3.28 7.93
N GLY A 52 1.62 -4.33 8.65
CA GLY A 52 1.43 -5.71 8.23
C GLY A 52 -0.04 -6.13 8.07
N ILE A 53 -0.97 -5.54 8.82
CA ILE A 53 -2.40 -5.80 8.66
C ILE A 53 -2.94 -5.28 7.31
N GLU A 54 -2.36 -4.20 6.78
CA GLU A 54 -2.76 -3.65 5.49
C GLU A 54 -2.20 -4.47 4.33
N SER A 55 -1.00 -5.05 4.51
CA SER A 55 -0.33 -5.85 3.48
C SER A 55 -0.72 -7.33 3.50
N ALA A 56 -1.32 -7.83 4.58
CA ALA A 56 -1.61 -9.25 4.79
C ALA A 56 -2.41 -9.88 3.63
N GLY A 57 -3.62 -9.37 3.36
CA GLY A 57 -4.47 -9.92 2.30
C GLY A 57 -3.83 -9.81 0.92
N PHE A 58 -3.03 -8.78 0.68
CA PHE A 58 -2.34 -8.63 -0.61
C PHE A 58 -1.18 -9.63 -0.76
N LYS A 59 -0.37 -9.85 0.29
CA LYS A 59 0.69 -10.87 0.28
C LYS A 59 0.14 -12.28 0.09
N GLU A 60 -1.02 -12.59 0.69
CA GLU A 60 -1.72 -13.87 0.51
C GLU A 60 -2.24 -14.08 -0.93
N SER A 61 -2.49 -13.00 -1.66
CA SER A 61 -2.91 -13.06 -3.07
C SER A 61 -1.77 -13.28 -4.07
N LEU A 62 -0.51 -13.25 -3.61
CA LEU A 62 0.65 -13.44 -4.48
C LEU A 62 0.99 -14.93 -4.60
N ASP A 63 1.40 -15.34 -5.80
CA ASP A 63 1.99 -16.65 -6.04
C ASP A 63 3.45 -16.66 -5.58
N SER A 64 3.81 -17.67 -4.80
CA SER A 64 5.17 -17.90 -4.27
C SER A 64 5.82 -16.67 -3.61
N PRO A 65 5.17 -16.04 -2.60
CA PRO A 65 5.73 -14.88 -1.92
C PRO A 65 6.97 -15.28 -1.10
N THR A 66 8.11 -14.69 -1.43
CA THR A 66 9.40 -14.96 -0.79
C THR A 66 9.94 -13.68 -0.13
N PRO A 67 10.25 -13.70 1.18
CA PRO A 67 10.87 -12.56 1.84
C PRO A 67 12.36 -12.46 1.47
N ILE A 68 12.79 -11.25 1.13
CA ILE A 68 14.16 -10.93 0.76
C ILE A 68 14.65 -9.83 1.68
N LYS A 69 15.74 -10.11 2.39
CA LYS A 69 16.30 -9.19 3.35
C LYS A 69 17.19 -8.17 2.63
N MET A 70 16.81 -6.91 2.73
CA MET A 70 17.69 -5.77 2.45
C MET A 70 18.36 -5.33 3.76
N GLU A 71 19.40 -4.50 3.66
CA GLU A 71 20.19 -4.03 4.81
C GLU A 71 19.32 -3.49 5.97
N LYS A 72 18.24 -2.75 5.65
CA LYS A 72 17.39 -2.07 6.64
C LYS A 72 15.94 -2.54 6.69
N ARG A 73 15.52 -3.45 5.81
CA ARG A 73 14.10 -3.85 5.64
C ARG A 73 13.97 -5.15 4.86
N THR A 74 12.76 -5.70 4.83
CA THR A 74 12.43 -6.89 4.04
C THR A 74 11.50 -6.50 2.89
N VAL A 75 11.78 -7.01 1.69
CA VAL A 75 10.84 -6.97 0.55
C VAL A 75 10.27 -8.36 0.39
N THR A 76 8.96 -8.50 0.39
CA THR A 76 8.34 -9.77 -0.02
C THR A 76 8.11 -9.70 -1.52
N VAL A 77 8.74 -10.60 -2.28
CA VAL A 77 8.60 -10.67 -3.75
C VAL A 77 7.74 -11.86 -4.10
N GLY A 78 6.72 -11.65 -4.91
CA GLY A 78 5.85 -12.70 -5.44
C GLY A 78 5.33 -12.35 -6.82
N LYS A 79 4.46 -13.20 -7.37
CA LYS A 79 3.81 -12.93 -8.66
C LYS A 79 2.33 -12.59 -8.46
N LEU A 80 1.85 -11.65 -9.24
CA LEU A 80 0.43 -11.37 -9.42
C LEU A 80 0.12 -11.58 -10.91
N GLY A 81 -0.41 -12.75 -11.25
CA GLY A 81 -0.45 -13.22 -12.63
C GLY A 81 0.97 -13.33 -13.21
N ASP A 82 1.22 -12.69 -14.35
CA ASP A 82 2.55 -12.70 -14.98
C ASP A 82 3.50 -11.61 -14.43
N ARG A 83 3.02 -10.72 -13.55
CA ARG A 83 3.80 -9.58 -13.06
C ARG A 83 4.51 -9.90 -11.76
N VAL A 84 5.81 -9.58 -11.68
CA VAL A 84 6.59 -9.66 -10.45
C VAL A 84 6.33 -8.41 -9.61
N VAL A 85 5.88 -8.61 -8.37
CA VAL A 85 5.49 -7.55 -7.45
C VAL A 85 6.29 -7.67 -6.15
N GLY A 86 6.84 -6.54 -5.70
CA GLY A 86 7.44 -6.40 -4.37
C GLY A 86 6.45 -5.79 -3.40
N VAL A 87 6.49 -6.22 -2.14
CA VAL A 87 5.71 -5.66 -1.04
C VAL A 87 6.65 -5.23 0.07
N VAL A 88 6.51 -3.99 0.53
CA VAL A 88 7.31 -3.42 1.62
C VAL A 88 6.41 -2.79 2.67
N GLU A 89 6.66 -3.14 3.92
CA GLU A 89 6.05 -2.49 5.08
C GLU A 89 6.94 -1.34 5.53
N THR A 90 6.45 -0.11 5.42
CA THR A 90 7.24 1.11 5.63
C THR A 90 7.37 1.48 7.10
N GLY A 91 6.43 1.02 7.93
CA GLY A 91 6.16 1.60 9.24
C GLY A 91 5.34 2.89 9.14
N VAL A 92 4.78 3.29 10.28
CA VAL A 92 3.85 4.43 10.39
C VAL A 92 4.60 5.77 10.41
N GLY A 93 4.03 6.74 9.70
CA GLY A 93 4.44 8.15 9.65
C GLY A 93 5.43 8.50 8.55
N ARG A 94 5.43 9.79 8.18
CA ARG A 94 6.21 10.37 7.08
C ARG A 94 7.68 9.97 7.06
N LYS A 95 8.37 9.97 8.21
CA LYS A 95 9.81 9.65 8.28
C LYS A 95 10.10 8.21 7.89
N ALA A 96 9.29 7.28 8.38
CA ALA A 96 9.43 5.85 8.09
C ALA A 96 9.11 5.60 6.61
N ALA A 97 8.00 6.18 6.12
CA ALA A 97 7.59 6.13 4.73
C ALA A 97 8.63 6.70 3.75
N ALA A 98 9.17 7.89 4.01
CA ALA A 98 10.22 8.52 3.18
C ALA A 98 11.52 7.69 3.15
N SER A 99 11.93 7.13 4.28
CA SER A 99 13.07 6.21 4.32
C SER A 99 12.75 4.94 3.52
N ALA A 100 11.55 4.39 3.66
CA ALA A 100 11.12 3.15 3.03
C ALA A 100 11.10 3.25 1.49
N VAL A 101 10.53 4.32 0.95
CA VAL A 101 10.46 4.51 -0.49
C VAL A 101 11.84 4.81 -1.10
N ARG A 102 12.71 5.56 -0.41
CA ARG A 102 14.05 5.89 -0.93
C ARG A 102 14.92 4.65 -1.11
N ASP A 103 15.12 3.82 -0.08
CA ASP A 103 15.95 2.62 -0.30
C ASP A 103 15.27 1.62 -1.26
N VAL A 104 13.93 1.60 -1.36
CA VAL A 104 13.25 0.78 -2.39
C VAL A 104 13.60 1.28 -3.79
N ILE A 105 13.51 2.58 -4.04
CA ILE A 105 13.86 3.15 -5.35
C ILE A 105 15.36 2.92 -5.65
N GLU A 106 16.24 3.09 -4.67
CA GLU A 106 17.67 2.99 -4.87
C GLU A 106 18.16 1.55 -5.06
N ILE A 107 17.62 0.60 -4.31
CA ILE A 107 18.08 -0.80 -4.33
C ILE A 107 17.26 -1.63 -5.31
N VAL A 108 15.94 -1.48 -5.29
CA VAL A 108 15.01 -2.27 -6.11
C VAL A 108 14.72 -1.60 -7.44
N GLY A 109 14.91 -0.28 -7.59
CA GLY A 109 14.69 0.45 -8.85
C GLY A 109 13.41 0.06 -9.61
N PRO A 110 12.23 0.06 -8.97
CA PRO A 110 10.98 -0.30 -9.64
C PRO A 110 10.55 0.80 -10.62
N LYS A 111 9.79 0.41 -11.64
CA LYS A 111 9.13 1.36 -12.55
C LYS A 111 7.98 2.09 -11.83
N TRP A 112 7.32 1.40 -10.91
CA TRP A 112 6.13 1.86 -10.22
C TRP A 112 6.23 1.70 -8.71
N ILE A 113 5.86 2.75 -7.98
CA ILE A 113 5.50 2.68 -6.57
C ILE A 113 3.98 2.75 -6.45
N VAL A 114 3.41 1.88 -5.63
CA VAL A 114 2.01 1.94 -5.25
C VAL A 114 1.94 2.17 -3.75
N SER A 115 1.49 3.36 -3.33
CA SER A 115 1.18 3.58 -1.93
C SER A 115 -0.20 3.00 -1.64
N ALA A 116 -0.26 1.93 -0.85
CA ALA A 116 -1.51 1.25 -0.49
C ALA A 116 -1.71 1.25 1.03
N GLY A 117 -2.95 1.41 1.50
CA GLY A 117 -3.20 1.44 2.94
C GLY A 117 -4.58 1.96 3.32
N PHE A 118 -4.77 2.19 4.61
CA PHE A 118 -6.00 2.70 5.18
C PHE A 118 -6.02 4.23 5.19
N ALA A 119 -7.22 4.81 5.14
CA ALA A 119 -7.42 6.25 5.31
C ALA A 119 -8.74 6.56 6.03
N GLY A 120 -8.76 7.67 6.76
CA GLY A 120 -9.99 8.25 7.28
C GLY A 120 -10.71 9.04 6.20
N GLY A 121 -12.03 8.90 6.09
CA GLY A 121 -12.85 9.73 5.20
C GLY A 121 -13.06 11.13 5.76
N LEU A 122 -12.96 12.14 4.90
CA LEU A 122 -13.19 13.55 5.24
C LEU A 122 -14.47 14.13 4.63
N VAL A 123 -15.18 13.37 3.79
CA VAL A 123 -16.45 13.76 3.15
C VAL A 123 -17.54 12.72 3.41
N SER A 124 -18.81 13.16 3.38
CA SER A 124 -19.99 12.34 3.70
C SER A 124 -20.22 11.17 2.75
N ASP A 125 -19.79 11.33 1.49
CA ASP A 125 -20.09 10.36 0.43
C ASP A 125 -19.18 9.12 0.50
N LEU A 126 -18.08 9.22 1.26
CA LEU A 126 -17.16 8.12 1.49
C LEU A 126 -17.59 7.24 2.66
N LYS A 127 -17.88 5.98 2.33
CA LYS A 127 -18.26 4.94 3.29
C LYS A 127 -17.11 3.99 3.55
N ARG A 128 -17.18 3.27 4.66
CA ARG A 128 -16.22 2.21 4.98
C ARG A 128 -16.07 1.21 3.84
N GLY A 129 -14.82 0.93 3.48
CA GLY A 129 -14.48 0.02 2.40
C GLY A 129 -14.69 0.60 1.00
N HIS A 130 -15.01 1.89 0.85
CA HIS A 130 -14.79 2.61 -0.40
C HIS A 130 -13.28 2.76 -0.62
N VAL A 131 -12.87 2.85 -1.89
CA VAL A 131 -11.50 3.06 -2.31
C VAL A 131 -11.35 4.47 -2.86
N VAL A 132 -10.27 5.14 -2.46
CA VAL A 132 -9.85 6.43 -2.98
C VAL A 132 -8.55 6.23 -3.75
N MET A 133 -8.55 6.62 -5.03
CA MET A 133 -7.33 6.78 -5.82
C MET A 133 -6.99 8.27 -5.91
N ALA A 134 -5.95 8.70 -5.21
CA ALA A 134 -5.66 10.13 -5.04
C ALA A 134 -5.07 10.74 -6.32
N ASN A 135 -5.63 11.87 -6.77
CA ASN A 135 -5.11 12.65 -7.91
C ASN A 135 -4.11 13.74 -7.47
N SER A 136 -4.12 14.09 -6.19
CA SER A 136 -3.08 14.87 -5.54
C SER A 136 -3.00 14.52 -4.06
N VAL A 137 -1.88 14.86 -3.45
CA VAL A 137 -1.63 14.60 -2.02
C VAL A 137 -1.00 15.85 -1.44
N GLY A 138 -1.49 16.32 -0.29
CA GLY A 138 -0.93 17.49 0.37
C GLY A 138 -0.93 17.40 1.89
N ASP A 139 -0.47 18.46 2.56
CA ASP A 139 -0.46 18.55 4.02
C ASP A 139 -1.05 19.86 4.56
N LEU A 140 -0.95 20.03 5.88
CA LEU A 140 -1.44 21.20 6.61
C LEU A 140 -0.67 22.48 6.30
N ASP A 141 0.57 22.36 5.81
CA ASP A 141 1.46 23.48 5.48
C ASP A 141 1.27 23.98 4.04
N GLY A 142 0.39 23.33 3.28
CA GLY A 142 0.08 23.69 1.89
C GLY A 142 1.03 23.07 0.87
N ASN A 143 1.90 22.14 1.27
CA ASN A 143 2.65 21.33 0.32
C ASN A 143 1.68 20.44 -0.46
N GLU A 144 1.90 20.27 -1.77
CA GLU A 144 1.07 19.42 -2.61
C GLU A 144 1.88 18.81 -3.75
N VAL A 145 1.62 17.53 -4.01
CA VAL A 145 2.18 16.78 -5.14
C VAL A 145 1.02 16.21 -5.94
N GLY A 146 0.98 16.52 -7.24
CA GLY A 146 0.03 15.91 -8.18
C GLY A 146 0.39 14.45 -8.46
N ILE A 147 -0.63 13.60 -8.61
CA ILE A 147 -0.50 12.21 -9.06
C ILE A 147 -1.30 12.07 -10.35
N SER A 148 -0.58 11.88 -11.46
CA SER A 148 -1.16 11.78 -12.79
C SER A 148 -1.93 10.47 -12.99
N LEU A 149 -3.17 10.40 -12.51
CA LEU A 149 -4.06 9.26 -12.73
C LEU A 149 -4.80 9.36 -14.06
N ASN A 150 -4.82 8.29 -14.85
CA ASN A 150 -5.67 8.15 -16.02
C ASN A 150 -7.03 7.54 -15.62
N LEU A 151 -7.77 8.25 -14.76
CA LEU A 151 -9.14 7.90 -14.36
C LEU A 151 -10.10 8.98 -14.85
N THR A 152 -11.04 8.58 -15.69
CA THR A 152 -12.12 9.45 -16.16
C THR A 152 -13.25 9.52 -15.14
N ALA A 153 -14.04 10.60 -15.17
CA ALA A 153 -15.24 10.73 -14.36
C ALA A 153 -16.21 9.55 -14.60
N GLU A 154 -16.37 9.13 -15.85
CA GLU A 154 -17.21 7.98 -16.24
C GLU A 154 -16.74 6.67 -15.58
N GLN A 155 -15.43 6.41 -15.53
CA GLN A 155 -14.88 5.23 -14.85
C GLN A 155 -15.11 5.26 -13.34
N ILE A 156 -15.01 6.44 -12.72
CA ILE A 156 -15.27 6.63 -11.29
C ILE A 156 -16.76 6.38 -11.00
N GLU A 157 -17.65 7.00 -11.77
CA GLU A 157 -19.10 6.85 -11.62
C GLU A 157 -19.59 5.41 -11.89
N ALA A 158 -18.99 4.72 -12.86
CA ALA A 158 -19.30 3.32 -13.17
C ALA A 158 -18.79 2.34 -12.11
N THR A 159 -17.81 2.73 -11.28
CA THR A 159 -17.19 1.85 -10.29
C THR A 159 -17.73 2.16 -8.91
N GLN A 160 -18.71 1.37 -8.46
CA GLN A 160 -19.33 1.56 -7.15
C GLN A 160 -18.29 1.55 -6.01
N GLY A 161 -18.24 2.63 -5.25
CA GLY A 161 -17.36 2.76 -4.10
C GLY A 161 -15.92 3.15 -4.45
N LEU A 162 -15.64 3.54 -5.71
CA LEU A 162 -14.41 4.23 -6.09
C LEU A 162 -14.63 5.74 -6.02
N ALA A 163 -13.62 6.46 -5.54
CA ALA A 163 -13.54 7.90 -5.60
C ALA A 163 -12.13 8.35 -6.00
N SER A 164 -12.03 9.57 -6.51
CA SER A 164 -10.75 10.25 -6.73
C SER A 164 -10.83 11.67 -6.19
N GLY A 165 -9.72 12.16 -5.65
CA GLY A 165 -9.62 13.48 -5.06
C GLY A 165 -8.35 13.65 -4.23
N LYS A 166 -8.19 14.83 -3.65
CA LYS A 166 -7.02 15.17 -2.84
C LYS A 166 -6.98 14.34 -1.55
N LEU A 167 -5.84 13.73 -1.28
CA LEU A 167 -5.53 13.08 -0.02
C LEU A 167 -4.74 14.03 0.88
N LEU A 168 -5.13 14.15 2.15
CA LEU A 168 -4.40 14.94 3.14
C LEU A 168 -3.50 14.04 3.98
N THR A 169 -2.22 14.35 4.10
CA THR A 169 -1.30 13.67 5.02
C THR A 169 -1.11 14.50 6.27
N VAL A 170 -1.26 13.89 7.45
CA VAL A 170 -1.09 14.50 8.78
C VAL A 170 -0.19 13.64 9.66
N ASP A 171 0.30 14.16 10.78
CA ASP A 171 1.24 13.43 11.64
C ASP A 171 0.58 12.69 12.81
N ARG A 172 -0.76 12.71 12.88
CA ARG A 172 -1.53 12.03 13.91
C ARG A 172 -2.90 11.58 13.41
N ILE A 173 -3.51 10.68 14.17
CA ILE A 173 -4.87 10.23 13.91
C ILE A 173 -5.86 11.39 14.14
N ILE A 174 -6.75 11.59 13.17
CA ILE A 174 -7.87 12.53 13.26
C ILE A 174 -9.07 11.79 13.84
N ARG A 175 -9.47 12.14 15.07
CA ARG A 175 -10.40 11.31 15.85
C ARG A 175 -11.83 11.82 15.91
N THR A 176 -12.03 13.14 15.92
CA THR A 176 -13.36 13.73 16.13
C THR A 176 -14.03 14.02 14.80
N VAL A 177 -15.37 13.98 14.80
CA VAL A 177 -16.17 14.25 13.62
C VAL A 177 -15.98 15.69 13.15
N GLU A 178 -15.93 16.62 14.10
CA GLU A 178 -15.74 18.05 13.86
C GLU A 178 -14.41 18.32 13.15
N GLU A 179 -13.33 17.71 13.63
CA GLU A 179 -11.99 17.88 13.05
C GLU A 179 -11.89 17.28 11.64
N LYS A 180 -12.51 16.12 11.40
CA LYS A 180 -12.54 15.52 10.05
C LYS A 180 -13.26 16.42 9.06
N ARG A 181 -14.41 16.98 9.43
CA ARG A 181 -15.16 17.90 8.56
C ARG A 181 -14.37 19.18 8.29
N GLU A 182 -13.79 19.78 9.34
CA GLU A 182 -12.98 20.99 9.22
C GLU A 182 -11.80 20.77 8.25
N LEU A 183 -11.08 19.65 8.39
CA LEU A 183 -9.95 19.33 7.50
C LEU A 183 -10.41 19.08 6.07
N GLY A 184 -11.52 18.36 5.87
CA GLY A 184 -12.10 18.12 4.55
C GLY A 184 -12.46 19.41 3.83
N GLU A 185 -13.16 20.31 4.51
CA GLU A 185 -13.56 21.62 3.98
C GLU A 185 -12.34 22.53 3.72
N LYS A 186 -11.48 22.72 4.73
CA LYS A 186 -10.35 23.64 4.66
C LYS A 186 -9.32 23.27 3.59
N HIS A 187 -9.06 21.97 3.43
CA HIS A 187 -8.03 21.49 2.50
C HIS A 187 -8.60 20.94 1.19
N THR A 188 -9.94 20.96 1.03
CA THR A 188 -10.63 20.32 -0.11
C THR A 188 -10.18 18.88 -0.32
N ALA A 189 -10.00 18.16 0.80
CA ALA A 189 -9.48 16.80 0.81
C ALA A 189 -10.60 15.80 1.06
N VAL A 190 -10.57 14.67 0.33
CA VAL A 190 -11.60 13.62 0.45
C VAL A 190 -11.26 12.61 1.54
N ALA A 191 -9.97 12.40 1.81
CA ALA A 191 -9.50 11.44 2.79
C ALA A 191 -8.21 11.93 3.48
N VAL A 192 -7.86 11.29 4.60
CA VAL A 192 -6.68 11.59 5.39
C VAL A 192 -5.85 10.34 5.71
N ASP A 193 -4.53 10.45 5.61
CA ASP A 193 -3.57 9.42 6.02
C ASP A 193 -2.34 10.03 6.72
N MET A 194 -1.29 9.24 6.98
CA MET A 194 -0.11 9.68 7.71
C MET A 194 1.22 9.54 6.94
N GLU A 195 1.18 9.05 5.69
CA GLU A 195 2.37 8.64 4.96
C GLU A 195 2.45 9.16 3.52
N THR A 196 1.32 9.27 2.79
CA THR A 196 1.36 9.36 1.31
C THR A 196 2.17 10.55 0.81
N LEU A 197 2.05 11.74 1.40
CA LEU A 197 2.78 12.91 0.90
C LEU A 197 4.29 12.68 0.89
N ALA A 198 4.82 12.03 1.93
CA ALA A 198 6.25 11.73 2.03
C ALA A 198 6.70 10.72 0.96
N ILE A 199 5.83 9.78 0.60
CA ILE A 199 6.06 8.84 -0.50
C ILE A 199 6.02 9.58 -1.84
N ALA A 200 5.02 10.45 -2.04
CA ALA A 200 4.85 11.24 -3.24
C ALA A 200 6.02 12.18 -3.52
N GLN A 201 6.49 12.89 -2.49
CA GLN A 201 7.68 13.75 -2.59
C GLN A 201 8.92 12.96 -3.01
N ALA A 202 9.19 11.81 -2.37
CA ALA A 202 10.35 11.01 -2.72
C ALA A 202 10.26 10.37 -4.12
N CYS A 203 9.06 9.96 -4.56
CA CYS A 203 8.84 9.48 -5.93
C CYS A 203 9.06 10.60 -6.95
N HIS A 204 8.57 11.81 -6.67
CA HIS A 204 8.76 12.98 -7.50
C HIS A 204 10.25 13.36 -7.60
N GLU A 205 10.97 13.40 -6.47
CA GLU A 205 12.42 13.66 -6.40
C GLU A 205 13.24 12.67 -7.26
N LYS A 206 12.79 11.41 -7.36
CA LYS A 206 13.49 10.32 -8.06
C LYS A 206 12.89 9.97 -9.42
N GLN A 207 11.89 10.72 -9.87
CA GLN A 207 11.17 10.49 -11.13
C GLN A 207 10.59 9.07 -11.27
N THR A 208 10.13 8.47 -10.16
CA THR A 208 9.46 7.17 -10.15
C THR A 208 7.95 7.35 -10.24
N LYS A 209 7.28 6.57 -11.10
CA LYS A 209 5.81 6.64 -11.24
C LYS A 209 5.13 6.21 -9.95
N LEU A 210 4.12 6.96 -9.52
CA LEU A 210 3.36 6.71 -8.30
C LEU A 210 1.87 6.60 -8.60
N ILE A 211 1.20 5.64 -7.94
CA ILE A 211 -0.24 5.73 -7.67
C ILE A 211 -0.49 5.59 -6.16
N SER A 212 -1.53 6.26 -5.66
CA SER A 212 -2.00 6.10 -4.28
C SER A 212 -3.37 5.44 -4.28
N VAL A 213 -3.49 4.36 -3.50
CA VAL A 213 -4.72 3.60 -3.30
C VAL A 213 -4.99 3.55 -1.80
N ARG A 214 -6.13 4.09 -1.38
CA ARG A 214 -6.54 4.12 0.03
C ARG A 214 -7.89 3.48 0.18
N ILE A 215 -8.04 2.56 1.13
CA ILE A 215 -9.36 2.07 1.53
C ILE A 215 -9.84 2.81 2.78
N ILE A 216 -11.09 3.27 2.76
CA ILE A 216 -11.66 4.04 3.85
C ILE A 216 -11.91 3.14 5.06
N SER A 217 -11.09 3.33 6.10
CA SER A 217 -11.13 2.59 7.36
C SER A 217 -12.12 3.15 8.36
N ASP A 218 -12.52 4.42 8.23
CA ASP A 218 -13.47 5.10 9.10
C ASP A 218 -14.04 6.32 8.37
N THR A 219 -15.32 6.61 8.60
CA THR A 219 -16.01 7.70 7.88
C THR A 219 -15.85 9.04 8.58
N VAL A 220 -16.25 10.12 7.90
CA VAL A 220 -16.27 11.48 8.47
C VAL A 220 -17.12 11.56 9.73
N ASP A 221 -18.25 10.86 9.78
CA ASP A 221 -19.20 10.87 10.90
C ASP A 221 -18.85 9.89 12.03
N GLN A 222 -17.74 9.17 11.91
CA GLN A 222 -17.35 8.18 12.90
C GLN A 222 -16.21 8.68 13.79
N PRO A 223 -16.44 8.80 15.11
CA PRO A 223 -15.36 9.08 16.03
C PRO A 223 -14.46 7.85 16.23
N LEU A 224 -13.17 8.09 16.43
CA LEU A 224 -12.20 7.05 16.77
C LEU A 224 -11.88 7.04 18.28
N PRO A 225 -11.68 5.85 18.89
CA PRO A 225 -11.31 5.74 20.30
C PRO A 225 -10.02 6.49 20.62
N LYS A 226 -9.95 7.12 21.80
CA LYS A 226 -8.75 7.85 22.27
C LYS A 226 -7.51 6.95 22.36
N ASP A 227 -7.72 5.69 22.72
CA ASP A 227 -6.63 4.72 22.92
C ASP A 227 -5.97 4.26 21.61
N LEU A 228 -6.61 4.48 20.46
CA LEU A 228 -6.10 4.06 19.15
C LEU A 228 -4.77 4.76 18.82
N GLU A 229 -4.66 6.05 19.16
CA GLU A 229 -3.45 6.84 18.94
C GLU A 229 -2.26 6.32 19.76
N LYS A 230 -2.52 5.91 21.01
CA LYS A 230 -1.51 5.29 21.86
C LYS A 230 -1.06 3.93 21.33
N LEU A 231 -1.98 3.17 20.74
CA LEU A 231 -1.69 1.86 20.16
C LEU A 231 -0.84 1.99 18.89
N MET A 232 -1.19 2.91 17.99
CA MET A 232 -0.52 3.09 16.70
C MET A 232 0.81 3.83 16.80
N SER A 233 1.04 4.60 17.86
CA SER A 233 2.35 5.24 18.12
C SER A 233 3.43 4.27 18.62
N GLN A 234 3.09 3.01 18.90
CA GLN A 234 4.05 2.01 19.33
C GLN A 234 4.88 1.49 18.15
N LYS A 235 6.19 1.64 18.23
CA LYS A 235 7.13 1.25 17.17
C LYS A 235 7.39 -0.26 17.10
N THR A 236 7.02 -1.01 18.14
CA THR A 236 7.28 -2.45 18.23
C THR A 236 5.99 -3.20 18.48
N THR A 237 5.91 -4.44 17.98
CA THR A 237 4.79 -5.35 18.23
C THR A 237 4.60 -5.60 19.73
N SER A 238 5.70 -5.70 20.49
CA SER A 238 5.66 -5.84 21.95
C SER A 238 5.10 -4.60 22.65
N GLY A 239 5.48 -3.39 22.20
CA GLY A 239 4.95 -2.13 22.70
C GLY A 239 3.45 -2.00 22.39
N MET A 240 3.04 -2.37 21.18
CA MET A 240 1.64 -2.37 20.75
C MET A 240 0.80 -3.32 21.60
N LEU A 241 1.27 -4.56 21.82
CA LEU A 241 0.59 -5.53 22.69
C LEU A 241 0.48 -5.03 24.14
N GLY A 242 1.56 -4.43 24.66
CA GLY A 242 1.55 -3.82 26.00
C GLY A 242 0.56 -2.66 26.11
N ALA A 243 0.49 -1.80 25.11
CA ALA A 243 -0.48 -0.71 25.06
C ALA A 243 -1.92 -1.25 24.98
N ALA A 244 -2.18 -2.25 24.14
CA ALA A 244 -3.48 -2.91 24.06
C ALA A 244 -3.89 -3.55 25.39
N ALA A 245 -2.99 -4.30 26.03
CA ALA A 245 -3.23 -4.92 27.32
C ALA A 245 -3.54 -3.88 28.42
N ALA A 246 -2.78 -2.77 28.45
CA ALA A 246 -3.01 -1.68 29.38
C ALA A 246 -4.37 -1.00 29.15
N THR A 247 -4.78 -0.80 27.89
CA THR A 247 -6.10 -0.26 27.55
C THR A 247 -7.22 -1.20 27.99
N ILE A 248 -7.07 -2.51 27.77
CA ILE A 248 -8.04 -3.52 28.21
C ILE A 248 -8.15 -3.55 29.74
N PHE A 249 -7.01 -3.50 30.45
CA PHE A 249 -6.98 -3.48 31.91
C PHE A 249 -7.68 -2.24 32.48
N ASN A 250 -7.41 -1.06 31.91
CA ASN A 250 -8.00 0.19 32.37
C ASN A 250 -9.46 0.39 31.93
N ARG A 251 -9.88 -0.28 30.86
CA ARG A 251 -11.23 -0.18 30.30
C ARG A 251 -11.67 -1.55 29.73
N PRO A 252 -12.21 -2.47 30.55
CA PRO A 252 -12.58 -3.83 30.10
C PRO A 252 -13.56 -3.85 28.93
N GLY A 253 -14.43 -2.84 28.80
CA GLY A 253 -15.33 -2.68 27.65
C GLY A 253 -14.62 -2.45 26.30
N SER A 254 -13.33 -2.08 26.31
CA SER A 254 -12.53 -1.86 25.09
C SER A 254 -12.16 -3.15 24.35
N ILE A 255 -12.32 -4.33 24.97
CA ILE A 255 -12.08 -5.62 24.30
C ILE A 255 -12.95 -5.75 23.04
N LYS A 256 -14.23 -5.40 23.15
CA LYS A 256 -15.17 -5.45 22.04
C LYS A 256 -14.82 -4.44 20.95
N ASP A 257 -14.42 -3.22 21.36
CA ASP A 257 -13.96 -2.19 20.43
C ASP A 257 -12.74 -2.67 19.64
N MET A 258 -11.76 -3.27 20.33
CA MET A 258 -10.53 -3.78 19.72
C MET A 258 -10.79 -4.95 18.77
N TRP A 259 -11.66 -5.88 19.18
CA TRP A 259 -12.04 -7.02 18.35
C TRP A 259 -12.76 -6.57 17.09
N ASN A 260 -13.70 -5.63 17.21
CA ASN A 260 -14.38 -5.03 16.07
C ASN A 260 -13.40 -4.29 15.15
N LEU A 261 -12.49 -3.49 15.69
CA LEU A 261 -11.47 -2.79 14.90
C LEU A 261 -10.60 -3.77 14.12
N ASN A 262 -10.15 -4.85 14.74
CA ASN A 262 -9.35 -5.88 14.09
C ASN A 262 -10.13 -6.59 12.97
N ALA A 263 -11.37 -7.01 13.24
CA ALA A 263 -12.22 -7.63 12.23
C ALA A 263 -12.51 -6.70 11.04
N MET A 264 -12.73 -5.42 11.31
CA MET A 264 -12.94 -4.39 10.28
C MET A 264 -11.67 -4.13 9.47
N ALA A 265 -10.51 -4.10 10.12
CA ALA A 265 -9.22 -3.92 9.46
C ALA A 265 -8.89 -5.10 8.53
N ASN A 266 -9.14 -6.34 8.95
CA ASN A 266 -8.96 -7.51 8.08
C ASN A 266 -9.87 -7.44 6.85
N LYS A 267 -11.16 -7.14 7.04
CA LYS A 267 -12.10 -6.98 5.92
C LYS A 267 -11.70 -5.84 4.97
N ALA A 268 -11.10 -4.77 5.49
CA ALA A 268 -10.56 -3.69 4.68
C ALA A 268 -9.30 -4.13 3.92
N SER A 269 -8.41 -4.89 4.56
CA SER A 269 -7.23 -5.50 3.94
C SER A 269 -7.60 -6.39 2.75
N ASP A 270 -8.58 -7.29 2.92
CA ASP A 270 -9.03 -8.19 1.85
C ASP A 270 -9.62 -7.42 0.65
N LYS A 271 -10.40 -6.38 0.93
CA LYS A 271 -10.97 -5.52 -0.12
C LYS A 271 -9.88 -4.72 -0.85
N LEU A 272 -8.90 -4.19 -0.11
CA LEU A 272 -7.76 -3.48 -0.67
C LEU A 272 -6.94 -4.43 -1.56
N ALA A 273 -6.69 -5.65 -1.09
CA ALA A 273 -6.00 -6.68 -1.85
C ALA A 273 -6.72 -7.02 -3.16
N GLY A 274 -8.04 -7.23 -3.11
CA GLY A 274 -8.84 -7.49 -4.31
C GLY A 274 -8.82 -6.31 -5.30
N PHE A 275 -8.88 -5.08 -4.81
CA PHE A 275 -8.77 -3.89 -5.65
C PHE A 275 -7.39 -3.76 -6.30
N LEU A 276 -6.30 -3.96 -5.53
CA LEU A 276 -4.94 -3.99 -6.06
C LEU A 276 -4.77 -5.10 -7.11
N GLY A 277 -5.34 -6.29 -6.86
CA GLY A 277 -5.36 -7.38 -7.83
C GLY A 277 -5.94 -6.98 -9.20
N GLY A 278 -6.93 -6.09 -9.22
CA GLY A 278 -7.52 -5.56 -10.44
C GLY A 278 -6.72 -4.42 -11.08
N VAL A 279 -6.12 -3.53 -10.28
CA VAL A 279 -5.42 -2.33 -10.77
C VAL A 279 -3.99 -2.62 -11.25
N LEU A 280 -3.23 -3.43 -10.52
CA LEU A 280 -1.81 -3.65 -10.81
C LEU A 280 -1.55 -4.24 -12.21
N PRO A 281 -2.37 -5.16 -12.75
CA PRO A 281 -2.23 -5.64 -14.13
C PRO A 281 -2.42 -4.54 -15.19
N GLN A 282 -3.11 -3.44 -14.84
CA GLN A 282 -3.51 -2.36 -15.76
C GLN A 282 -2.62 -1.11 -15.63
N LEU A 283 -1.58 -1.13 -14.80
CA LEU A 283 -0.76 0.05 -14.47
C LEU A 283 -0.19 0.79 -15.70
N ASP A 284 0.23 0.06 -16.72
CA ASP A 284 0.81 0.67 -17.93
C ASP A 284 -0.22 1.45 -18.76
N PHE A 285 -1.52 1.30 -18.48
CA PHE A 285 -2.61 2.09 -19.06
C PHE A 285 -3.17 3.14 -18.06
N ALA A 286 -2.77 3.07 -16.79
CA ALA A 286 -3.37 3.81 -15.68
C ALA A 286 -2.76 5.20 -15.42
N VAL A 287 -1.68 5.60 -16.11
CA VAL A 287 -1.06 6.93 -16.00
C VAL A 287 -0.75 7.46 -17.39
N ARG A 288 -1.06 8.75 -17.63
CA ARG A 288 -0.66 9.46 -18.84
C ARG A 288 0.85 9.69 -18.82
N ASP A 289 1.54 9.41 -19.92
CA ASP A 289 2.91 9.89 -20.08
C ASP A 289 2.87 11.41 -20.24
N GLU A 290 3.76 12.13 -19.53
CA GLU A 290 3.82 13.60 -19.55
C GLU A 290 4.29 14.17 -20.90
N ASP A 291 4.66 13.32 -21.86
CA ASP A 291 5.26 13.69 -23.16
C ASP A 291 4.26 13.79 -24.33
N GLU A 292 2.95 13.68 -24.10
CA GLU A 292 1.93 13.94 -25.13
C GLU A 292 1.19 15.26 -24.85
N SER A 293 1.85 16.38 -25.19
CA SER A 293 1.24 17.71 -25.34
C SER A 293 1.61 18.35 -26.66
#